data_AF-A0A2M8N5B1-F1
#
_entry.id   AF-A0A2M8N5B1-F1
#
_cell.length_a   1.000
_cell.length_b   1.000
_cell.length_c   1.000
_cell.angle_alpha   90.00
_cell.angle_beta   90.00
_cell.angle_gamma   90.00
#
_symmetry.space_group_name_H-M   'P 1'
#
loop_
_entity.id
_entity.type
_entity.pdbx_description
1 polymer ?
#
loop_
_entity_poly.entity_id
_entity_poly.type
_entity_poly.pdbx_seq_one_letter_code
_entity_poly.pdbx_strand_id
1 'polypeptide(L)'
;QYVKRLQDFDYDMTIHSVGESLSPGNEQREYWHSSKADEIGSRNIMGIKDPVVDALIEMVIAAPSREELVHRTRALDRVLLWGYYVVPQWHINSWRVAYYDKFGKPDIISPQGLGVSDTWWMKAE
;
A
#
# COMPACT_ATOMS: atom_id res chain seq x y z
N GLN A 1 -5.10 -15.98 -18.32
CA GLN A 1 -4.55 -17.04 -17.46
C GLN A 1 -4.01 -16.50 -16.14
N TYR A 2 -3.06 -15.55 -16.13
CA TYR A 2 -2.44 -15.01 -14.90
C TYR A 2 -3.43 -14.56 -13.82
N VAL A 3 -4.36 -13.65 -14.16
CA VAL A 3 -5.36 -13.13 -13.19
C VAL A 3 -6.17 -14.25 -12.56
N LYS A 4 -6.65 -15.20 -13.35
CA LYS A 4 -7.42 -16.34 -12.84
C LYS A 4 -6.60 -17.20 -11.88
N ARG A 5 -5.35 -17.54 -12.25
CA ARG A 5 -4.46 -18.29 -11.36
C ARG A 5 -4.16 -17.54 -10.05
N LEU A 6 -4.03 -16.22 -10.12
CA LEU A 6 -3.86 -15.38 -8.94
C LEU A 6 -5.10 -15.42 -8.03
N GLN A 7 -6.30 -15.31 -8.62
CA GLN A 7 -7.57 -15.35 -7.89
C GLN A 7 -7.86 -16.73 -7.29
N ASP A 8 -7.47 -17.80 -7.99
CA ASP A 8 -7.66 -19.19 -7.57
C ASP A 8 -6.52 -19.69 -6.67
N PHE A 9 -5.56 -18.83 -6.28
CA PHE A 9 -4.36 -19.20 -5.50
C PHE A 9 -3.50 -20.32 -6.13
N ASP A 10 -3.51 -20.45 -7.46
CA ASP A 10 -2.77 -21.47 -8.25
C ASP A 10 -1.38 -20.97 -8.66
N TYR A 11 -0.48 -20.82 -7.68
CA TYR A 11 0.92 -20.45 -7.86
C TYR A 11 1.74 -20.83 -6.63
N ASP A 12 3.04 -21.10 -6.82
CA ASP A 12 3.97 -21.26 -5.70
C ASP A 12 4.49 -19.91 -5.21
N MET A 13 4.88 -19.04 -6.16
CA MET A 13 5.35 -17.68 -5.91
C MET A 13 4.89 -16.76 -7.04
N THR A 14 4.63 -15.50 -6.69
CA THR A 14 4.25 -14.48 -7.67
C THR A 14 4.86 -13.13 -7.31
N ILE A 15 4.85 -12.20 -8.27
CA ILE A 15 5.24 -10.81 -8.04
C ILE A 15 3.96 -9.99 -7.94
N HIS A 16 3.83 -9.26 -6.85
CA HIS A 16 2.69 -8.39 -6.60
C HIS A 16 3.13 -7.08 -5.95
N SER A 17 2.31 -6.05 -6.11
CA SER A 17 2.52 -4.74 -5.50
C SER A 17 1.36 -4.46 -4.57
N VAL A 18 1.66 -4.24 -3.29
CA VAL A 18 0.68 -3.81 -2.29
C VAL A 18 0.73 -2.30 -2.21
N GLY A 19 -0.35 -1.65 -2.64
CA GLY A 19 -0.47 -0.19 -2.59
C GLY A 19 -0.80 0.26 -1.17
N GLU A 20 0.15 0.95 -0.54
CA GLU A 20 0.02 1.48 0.82
C GLU A 20 -0.14 2.99 0.84
N SER A 21 -0.66 3.49 1.97
CA SER A 21 -0.86 4.93 2.19
C SER A 21 -0.18 5.41 3.47
N LEU A 22 -0.12 6.73 3.63
CA LEU A 22 0.33 7.33 4.90
C LEU A 22 -0.71 7.20 6.03
N SER A 23 -1.88 6.65 5.75
CA SER A 23 -2.98 6.47 6.69
C SER A 23 -3.64 5.10 6.44
N PRO A 24 -2.93 3.99 6.72
CA PRO A 24 -3.48 2.65 6.50
C PRO A 24 -4.73 2.43 7.36
N GLY A 25 -5.69 1.68 6.82
CA GLY A 25 -7.01 1.51 7.41
C GLY A 25 -7.67 0.19 6.99
N ASN A 26 -8.93 0.27 6.54
CA ASN A 26 -9.75 -0.91 6.29
C ASN A 26 -9.19 -1.84 5.21
N GLU A 27 -8.45 -1.30 4.24
CA GLU A 27 -7.82 -2.07 3.18
C GLU A 27 -6.82 -3.11 3.70
N GLN A 28 -6.28 -2.93 4.90
CA GLN A 28 -5.39 -3.90 5.55
C GLN A 28 -6.09 -5.24 5.79
N ARG A 29 -7.42 -5.26 5.97
CA ARG A 29 -8.19 -6.52 6.04
C ARG A 29 -8.11 -7.29 4.73
N GLU A 30 -8.27 -6.60 3.61
CA GLU A 30 -8.24 -7.23 2.29
C GLU A 30 -6.88 -7.82 1.96
N TYR A 31 -5.80 -7.19 2.42
CA TYR A 31 -4.43 -7.64 2.14
C TYR A 31 -3.93 -8.76 3.06
N TRP A 32 -4.29 -8.75 4.35
CA TRP A 32 -3.55 -9.53 5.35
C TRP A 32 -4.41 -10.35 6.30
N HIS A 33 -5.72 -10.09 6.39
CA HIS A 33 -6.56 -10.72 7.40
C HIS A 33 -6.93 -12.17 7.02
N SER A 34 -7.02 -13.04 8.03
CA SER A 34 -7.27 -14.49 7.87
C SER A 34 -8.58 -14.81 7.15
N SER A 35 -9.63 -14.01 7.37
CA SER A 35 -10.93 -14.15 6.69
C SER A 35 -10.82 -14.04 5.16
N LYS A 36 -9.73 -13.47 4.64
CA LYS A 36 -9.50 -13.29 3.21
C LYS A 36 -8.61 -14.36 2.60
N ALA A 37 -7.92 -15.16 3.41
CA ALA A 37 -6.92 -16.11 2.92
C ALA A 37 -7.49 -17.22 2.01
N ASP A 38 -8.75 -17.63 2.24
CA ASP A 38 -9.43 -18.67 1.43
C ASP A 38 -10.53 -18.09 0.51
N GLU A 39 -10.73 -16.77 0.52
CA GLU A 39 -11.73 -16.13 -0.32
C GLU A 39 -11.18 -16.01 -1.75
N ILE A 40 -11.77 -16.75 -2.69
CA ILE A 40 -11.37 -16.72 -4.11
C ILE A 40 -11.41 -15.29 -4.62
N GLY A 41 -10.28 -14.84 -5.17
CA GLY A 41 -10.13 -13.49 -5.70
C GLY A 41 -9.89 -12.39 -4.67
N SER A 42 -9.66 -12.74 -3.39
CA SER A 42 -9.23 -11.77 -2.40
C SER A 42 -7.83 -11.21 -2.69
N ARG A 43 -7.44 -10.18 -1.93
CA ARG A 43 -6.11 -9.58 -2.03
C ARG A 43 -5.10 -10.18 -1.04
N ASN A 44 -5.53 -11.11 -0.18
CA ASN A 44 -4.63 -11.87 0.68
C ASN A 44 -4.01 -13.03 -0.11
N ILE A 45 -3.24 -12.66 -1.14
CA ILE A 45 -2.54 -13.59 -2.05
C ILE A 45 -1.36 -14.30 -1.37
N MET A 46 -1.01 -13.89 -0.15
CA MET A 46 -0.02 -14.57 0.68
C MET A 46 -0.67 -15.70 1.51
N GLY A 47 -2.00 -15.77 1.58
CA GLY A 47 -2.72 -16.77 2.36
C GLY A 47 -2.50 -16.64 3.87
N ILE A 48 -2.27 -15.43 4.40
CA ILE A 48 -1.97 -15.21 5.82
C ILE A 48 -3.16 -15.61 6.68
N LYS A 49 -2.93 -16.48 7.66
CA LYS A 49 -3.91 -16.90 8.68
C LYS A 49 -3.28 -16.83 10.07
N ASP A 50 -3.10 -15.62 10.57
CA ASP A 50 -2.47 -15.38 11.87
C ASP A 50 -3.37 -14.48 12.75
N PRO A 51 -3.86 -14.98 13.89
CA PRO A 51 -4.74 -14.20 14.77
C PRO A 51 -4.05 -12.96 15.37
N VAL A 52 -2.72 -12.93 15.46
CA VAL A 52 -1.97 -11.75 15.89
C VAL A 52 -2.00 -10.68 14.80
N VAL A 53 -1.85 -11.06 13.53
CA VAL A 53 -1.99 -10.16 12.38
C VAL A 53 -3.41 -9.59 12.36
N ASP A 54 -4.43 -10.43 12.50
CA ASP A 54 -5.82 -10.01 12.53
C ASP A 54 -6.10 -8.97 13.63
N ALA A 55 -5.63 -9.25 14.86
CA ALA A 55 -5.80 -8.32 15.98
C ALA A 55 -5.10 -6.97 15.74
N LEU A 56 -3.89 -6.99 15.17
CA LEU A 56 -3.14 -5.76 14.87
C LEU A 56 -3.82 -4.93 13.78
N ILE A 57 -4.44 -5.56 12.78
CA ILE A 57 -5.24 -4.87 11.76
C ILE A 57 -6.42 -4.15 12.41
N GLU A 58 -7.16 -4.83 13.30
CA GLU A 58 -8.28 -4.20 14.02
C GLU A 58 -7.81 -3.01 14.87
N MET A 59 -6.64 -3.12 15.50
CA MET A 59 -6.05 -2.01 16.24
C MET A 59 -5.69 -0.84 15.31
N VAL A 60 -5.06 -1.08 14.15
CA VAL A 60 -4.74 -0.03 13.16
C VAL A 60 -6.01 0.71 12.74
N ILE A 61 -7.07 -0.02 12.43
CA ILE A 61 -8.36 0.55 11.99
C ILE A 61 -9.02 1.37 13.09
N ALA A 62 -8.94 0.90 14.33
CA ALA A 62 -9.50 1.56 15.51
C ALA A 62 -8.53 2.55 16.19
N ALA A 63 -7.50 3.04 15.50
CA ALA A 63 -6.55 3.99 16.07
C ALA A 63 -7.23 5.33 16.41
N PRO A 64 -7.19 5.79 17.68
CA PRO A 64 -7.90 7.00 18.10
C PRO A 64 -7.17 8.30 17.76
N SER A 65 -5.89 8.21 17.37
CA SER A 65 -5.05 9.36 17.07
C SER A 65 -4.00 9.01 16.02
N ARG A 66 -3.38 10.04 15.43
CA ARG A 66 -2.29 9.87 14.47
C ARG A 66 -1.09 9.16 15.09
N GLU A 67 -0.76 9.50 16.34
CA GLU A 67 0.36 8.89 17.06
C GLU A 67 0.10 7.40 17.30
N GLU A 68 -1.09 7.06 17.78
CA GLU A 68 -1.52 5.66 17.96
C GLU A 68 -1.52 4.89 16.64
N LEU A 69 -2.00 5.50 15.56
CA LEU A 69 -1.96 4.88 14.23
C LEU A 69 -0.52 4.52 13.84
N VAL A 70 0.44 5.45 14.02
CA VAL A 70 1.86 5.20 13.72
C VAL A 70 2.41 4.04 14.56
N HIS A 71 2.10 3.98 15.85
CA HIS A 71 2.58 2.90 16.71
C HIS A 71 1.99 1.54 16.32
N ARG A 72 0.69 1.48 16.06
CA ARG A 72 -0.02 0.24 15.68
C ARG A 72 0.41 -0.25 14.30
N THR A 73 0.57 0.65 13.33
CA THR A 73 1.10 0.31 12.00
C THR A 73 2.53 -0.23 12.10
N ARG A 74 3.40 0.36 12.93
CA ARG A 74 4.76 -0.17 13.15
C ARG A 74 4.74 -1.55 13.80
N ALA A 75 3.78 -1.83 14.69
CA ALA A 75 3.62 -3.16 15.27
C ALA A 75 3.18 -4.18 14.22
N LEU A 76 2.19 -3.84 13.39
CA LEU A 76 1.74 -4.67 12.27
C LEU A 76 2.89 -4.95 11.29
N ASP A 77 3.61 -3.92 10.85
CA ASP A 77 4.75 -4.03 9.94
C ASP A 77 5.82 -5.00 10.46
N ARG A 78 6.18 -4.90 11.75
CA ARG A 78 7.11 -5.84 12.37
C ARG A 78 6.59 -7.27 12.30
N VAL A 79 5.34 -7.53 12.70
CA VAL A 79 4.78 -8.89 12.69
C VAL A 79 4.71 -9.46 11.27
N LEU A 80 4.31 -8.67 10.29
CA LEU A 80 4.29 -9.08 8.88
C LEU A 80 5.70 -9.43 8.37
N LEU A 81 6.71 -8.61 8.68
CA LEU A 81 8.10 -8.87 8.32
C LEU A 81 8.65 -10.14 8.99
N TRP A 82 8.31 -10.39 10.25
CA TRP A 82 8.71 -11.60 10.98
C TRP A 82 8.02 -12.87 10.48
N GLY A 83 6.91 -12.76 9.77
CA GLY A 83 6.21 -13.89 9.16
C GLY A 83 6.81 -14.36 7.82
N TYR A 84 7.77 -13.60 7.25
CA TYR A 84 8.43 -13.92 5.98
C TYR A 84 7.48 -14.21 4.81
N TYR A 85 6.30 -13.59 4.81
CA TYR A 85 5.26 -13.79 3.78
C TYR A 85 5.65 -13.29 2.39
N VAL A 86 6.62 -12.37 2.32
CA VAL A 86 7.07 -11.74 1.07
C VAL A 86 8.59 -11.59 1.09
N VAL A 87 9.18 -11.53 -0.11
CA VAL A 87 10.55 -11.06 -0.32
C VAL A 87 10.48 -9.63 -0.86
N PRO A 88 10.78 -8.59 -0.05
CA PRO A 88 10.71 -7.21 -0.50
C PRO A 88 11.66 -6.94 -1.67
N GLN A 89 11.17 -6.20 -2.66
CA GLN A 89 11.95 -5.83 -3.84
C GLN A 89 12.37 -4.34 -3.74
N TRP A 90 11.97 -3.53 -4.71
CA TRP A 90 12.38 -2.14 -4.85
C TRP A 90 11.17 -1.22 -4.93
N HIS A 91 11.39 0.06 -4.63
CA HIS A 91 10.43 1.14 -4.91
C HIS A 91 11.20 2.32 -5.51
N ILE A 92 10.48 3.20 -6.19
CA ILE A 92 11.02 4.48 -6.65
C ILE A 92 10.59 5.59 -5.69
N ASN A 93 11.55 6.37 -5.19
CA ASN A 93 11.32 7.47 -4.25
C ASN A 93 11.28 8.85 -4.95
N SER A 94 11.13 8.85 -6.28
CA SER A 94 11.19 10.05 -7.11
C SER A 94 10.17 9.98 -8.22
N TRP A 95 9.57 11.12 -8.56
CA TRP A 95 8.78 11.25 -9.77
C TRP A 95 9.67 11.59 -10.96
N ARG A 96 9.52 10.85 -12.06
CA ARG A 96 10.24 11.10 -13.32
C ARG A 96 9.26 11.68 -14.33
N VAL A 97 9.33 12.99 -14.56
CA VAL A 97 8.44 13.71 -15.49
C VAL A 97 9.25 14.63 -16.39
N ALA A 98 8.97 14.55 -17.69
CA ALA A 98 9.44 15.50 -18.69
C ALA A 98 8.27 16.41 -19.10
N TYR A 99 8.52 17.71 -19.20
CA TYR A 99 7.51 18.70 -19.56
C TYR A 99 8.15 19.88 -20.31
N TYR A 100 7.38 20.56 -21.14
CA TYR A 100 7.82 21.75 -21.85
C TYR A 100 8.05 22.91 -20.87
N ASP A 101 9.07 23.75 -21.10
CA ASP A 101 9.40 24.91 -20.25
C ASP A 101 8.41 26.10 -20.38
N LYS A 102 7.14 25.80 -20.66
CA LYS A 102 6.01 26.72 -20.67
C LYS A 102 5.14 26.63 -19.42
N PHE A 103 5.40 25.65 -18.56
CA PHE A 103 4.63 25.42 -17.33
C PHE A 103 5.36 25.96 -16.10
N GLY A 104 4.65 26.73 -15.29
CA GLY A 104 5.01 27.04 -13.90
C GLY A 104 4.48 25.96 -12.96
N LYS A 105 5.15 25.79 -11.82
CA LYS A 105 4.75 24.86 -10.75
C LYS A 105 5.10 25.47 -9.38
N PRO A 106 4.45 25.03 -8.29
CA PRO A 106 4.82 25.46 -6.95
C PRO A 106 6.28 25.09 -6.61
N ASP A 107 6.97 25.97 -5.87
CA ASP A 107 8.31 25.67 -5.34
C ASP A 107 8.28 24.54 -4.30
N ILE A 108 7.18 24.46 -3.55
CA ILE A 108 6.93 23.40 -2.56
C ILE A 108 5.91 22.43 -3.15
N ILE A 109 6.36 21.22 -3.48
CA ILE A 109 5.52 20.14 -3.99
C ILE A 109 4.92 19.38 -2.80
N SER A 110 3.65 18.99 -2.94
CA SER A 110 3.00 18.12 -1.96
C SER A 110 3.74 16.77 -1.80
N PRO A 111 3.89 16.25 -0.57
CA PRO A 111 4.40 14.90 -0.36
C PRO A 111 3.51 13.79 -0.97
N GLN A 112 2.24 14.09 -1.27
CA GLN A 112 1.28 13.11 -1.80
C GLN A 112 1.39 12.93 -3.33
N GLY A 113 1.95 13.89 -4.06
CA GLY A 113 2.08 13.77 -5.51
C GLY A 113 2.51 15.05 -6.21
N LEU A 114 2.80 14.95 -7.50
CA LEU A 114 3.28 16.07 -8.32
C LEU A 114 2.24 17.16 -8.60
N GLY A 115 0.94 16.84 -8.50
CA GLY A 115 -0.15 17.79 -8.74
C GLY A 115 -0.14 18.42 -10.14
N VAL A 116 0.33 17.70 -11.17
CA VAL A 116 0.54 18.26 -12.52
C VAL A 116 -0.74 18.85 -13.11
N SER A 117 -1.89 18.20 -12.92
CA SER A 117 -3.19 18.70 -13.39
C SER A 117 -3.78 19.81 -12.52
N ASP A 118 -3.40 19.85 -11.24
CA ASP A 118 -4.15 20.59 -10.22
C ASP A 118 -3.44 21.86 -9.76
N THR A 119 -2.10 21.87 -9.84
CA THR A 119 -1.26 22.93 -9.23
C THR A 119 -0.30 23.58 -10.22
N TRP A 120 -0.13 23.04 -11.42
CA TRP A 120 0.72 23.63 -12.45
C TRP A 120 -0.09 24.57 -13.33
N TRP A 121 0.55 25.58 -13.91
CA TRP A 121 -0.11 26.55 -14.77
C TRP A 121 0.75 26.88 -15.99
N MET A 122 0.12 27.43 -17.04
CA MET A 122 0.86 28.04 -18.14
C MET A 122 1.49 29.35 -17.66
N LYS A 123 2.80 29.53 -17.87
CA LYS A 123 3.46 30.81 -17.60
C LYS A 123 2.79 31.89 -18.47
N ALA A 124 2.55 33.07 -17.90
CA ALA A 124 2.20 34.24 -18.71
C ALA A 124 3.41 34.58 -19.60
N GLU A 125 3.14 35.02 -20.83
CA GLU A 125 4.17 35.56 -21.73
C GLU A 125 4.83 36.82 -21.16
#